data_AF-A0A2I1L773-F1
#
_entry.id   AF-A0A2I1L773-F1
#
_cell.length_a   1.000
_cell.length_b   1.000
_cell.length_c   1.000
_cell.angle_alpha   90.00
_cell.angle_beta   90.00
_cell.angle_gamma   90.00
#
_symmetry.space_group_name_H-M   'P 1'
#
loop_
_entity.id
_entity.type
_entity.pdbx_description
1 polymer ?
#
loop_
_entity_poly.entity_id
_entity_poly.type
_entity_poly.pdbx_seq_one_letter_code
_entity_poly.pdbx_strand_id
1 'polypeptide(L)'
;MKHYYGRYENYLINFSEKLFYDNLLLRNRKLIQELKFMKSGSIAKVEQLRIISKNRIINPRFSSDALHGIKVGEENMDTLNNKLKEIFIFDK
;
A
#
# COMPACT_ATOMS: atom_id res chain seq x y z
N MET A 1 -27.58 -9.06 38.84
CA MET A 1 -26.13 -9.00 38.51
C MET A 1 -25.81 -9.42 37.06
N LYS A 2 -26.45 -10.44 36.46
CA LYS A 2 -26.16 -10.91 35.08
C LYS A 2 -26.52 -9.94 33.93
N HIS A 3 -27.49 -9.02 34.12
CA HIS A 3 -27.92 -8.08 33.07
C HIS A 3 -26.97 -6.89 32.81
N TYR A 4 -26.02 -6.61 33.71
CA TYR A 4 -25.06 -5.50 33.51
C TYR A 4 -23.92 -5.91 32.57
N TYR A 5 -23.43 -7.16 32.67
CA TYR A 5 -22.33 -7.66 31.84
C TYR A 5 -22.63 -7.60 30.34
N GLY A 6 -23.83 -8.02 29.92
CA GLY A 6 -24.23 -7.95 28.52
C GLY A 6 -24.31 -6.53 27.95
N ARG A 7 -24.54 -5.49 28.79
CA ARG A 7 -24.52 -4.09 28.32
C ARG A 7 -23.10 -3.58 28.11
N TYR A 8 -22.15 -3.94 28.97
CA TYR A 8 -20.75 -3.57 28.79
C TYR A 8 -20.12 -4.26 27.57
N GLU A 9 -20.39 -5.55 27.38
CA GLU A 9 -19.92 -6.29 26.20
C GLU A 9 -20.43 -5.67 24.89
N ASN A 10 -21.72 -5.34 24.82
CA ASN A 10 -22.28 -4.64 23.65
C ASN A 10 -21.66 -3.25 23.45
N TYR A 11 -21.37 -2.50 24.51
CA TYR A 11 -20.69 -1.21 24.40
C TYR A 11 -19.26 -1.35 23.84
N LEU A 12 -18.52 -2.36 24.31
CA LEU A 12 -17.16 -2.66 23.84
C LEU A 12 -17.17 -3.11 22.37
N ILE A 13 -18.13 -3.95 21.97
CA ILE A 13 -18.30 -4.38 20.58
C ILE A 13 -18.56 -3.17 19.69
N ASN A 14 -19.55 -2.34 20.03
CA ASN A 14 -19.89 -1.15 19.26
C ASN A 14 -18.73 -0.15 19.16
N PHE A 15 -17.95 0.00 20.23
CA PHE A 15 -16.75 0.84 20.23
C PHE A 15 -15.65 0.29 19.32
N SER A 16 -15.41 -1.03 19.38
CA SER A 16 -14.42 -1.69 18.51
C SER A 16 -14.79 -1.61 17.03
N GLU A 17 -16.08 -1.76 16.71
CA GLU A 17 -16.61 -1.67 15.37
C GLU A 17 -16.46 -0.24 14.83
N LYS A 18 -16.80 0.77 15.64
CA LYS A 18 -16.60 2.18 15.27
C LYS A 18 -15.13 2.48 14.97
N LEU A 19 -14.22 2.04 15.86
CA LEU A 19 -12.78 2.20 15.66
C LEU A 19 -12.29 1.54 14.37
N PHE A 20 -12.81 0.36 14.04
CA PHE A 20 -12.47 -0.33 12.81
C PHE A 20 -12.86 0.49 11.57
N TYR A 21 -14.09 1.01 11.51
CA TYR A 21 -14.55 1.84 10.40
C TYR A 21 -13.78 3.16 10.29
N ASP A 22 -13.49 3.82 11.41
CA ASP A 22 -12.69 5.05 11.41
C ASP A 22 -11.29 4.82 10.83
N ASN A 23 -10.65 3.70 11.19
CA ASN A 23 -9.36 3.31 10.63
C ASN A 23 -9.44 2.98 9.13
N LEU A 24 -10.50 2.30 8.70
CA LEU A 24 -10.74 1.98 7.29
C LEU A 24 -10.91 3.26 6.45
N LEU A 25 -11.70 4.21 6.95
CA LEU A 25 -11.91 5.52 6.31
C LEU A 25 -10.60 6.30 6.20
N LEU A 26 -9.80 6.33 7.27
CA LEU A 26 -8.49 6.97 7.26
C LEU A 26 -7.55 6.34 6.22
N ARG A 27 -7.50 5.00 6.15
CA ARG A 27 -6.70 4.29 5.16
C ARG A 27 -7.11 4.62 3.73
N ASN A 28 -8.42 4.60 3.45
CA ASN A 28 -8.96 4.92 2.13
C ASN A 28 -8.65 6.36 1.72
N ARG A 29 -8.73 7.31 2.66
CA ARG A 29 -8.33 8.71 2.40
C ARG A 29 -6.86 8.83 2.03
N LYS A 30 -5.97 8.12 2.74
CA LYS A 30 -4.54 8.12 2.40
C LYS A 30 -4.30 7.51 1.02
N LEU A 31 -4.96 6.39 0.69
CA LEU A 31 -4.89 5.77 -0.64
C LEU A 31 -5.33 6.72 -1.76
N ILE A 32 -6.46 7.40 -1.59
CA ILE A 32 -6.97 8.37 -2.57
C ILE A 32 -5.97 9.52 -2.76
N GLN A 33 -5.32 9.98 -1.70
CA GLN A 33 -4.29 11.02 -1.80
C GLN A 33 -3.07 10.53 -2.60
N GLU A 34 -2.61 9.30 -2.37
CA GLU A 34 -1.51 8.72 -3.15
C GLU A 34 -1.87 8.56 -4.63
N LEU A 35 -3.09 8.11 -4.93
CA LEU A 35 -3.57 7.97 -6.31
C LEU A 35 -3.57 9.31 -7.06
N LYS A 36 -3.74 10.45 -6.38
CA LYS A 36 -3.68 11.79 -7.02
C LYS A 36 -2.29 12.14 -7.54
N PHE A 37 -1.23 11.59 -6.96
CA PHE A 37 0.14 11.78 -7.45
C PHE A 37 0.47 10.89 -8.66
N MET A 38 -0.36 9.86 -8.90
CA MET A 38 -0.21 8.97 -10.05
C MET A 38 -0.89 9.59 -11.28
N LYS A 39 -0.19 9.58 -12.41
CA LYS A 39 -0.78 9.99 -13.69
C LYS A 39 -1.83 8.96 -14.13
N SER A 40 -2.77 9.36 -15.00
CA SER A 40 -3.70 8.43 -15.66
C SER A 40 -2.89 7.49 -16.55
N GLY A 41 -2.54 6.33 -15.99
CA GLY A 41 -1.44 5.50 -16.48
C GLY A 41 -0.10 5.96 -15.90
N SER A 42 0.74 5.01 -15.48
CA SER A 42 2.08 5.28 -14.96
C SER A 42 3.12 4.65 -15.86
N ILE A 43 4.20 5.39 -16.15
CA ILE A 43 5.30 4.91 -17.01
C ILE A 43 6.54 4.73 -16.12
N ALA A 44 7.08 3.52 -16.10
CA ALA A 44 8.37 3.23 -15.47
C ALA A 44 9.51 3.50 -16.46
N LYS A 45 10.43 4.39 -16.09
CA LYS A 45 11.66 4.68 -16.85
C LYS A 45 12.80 3.82 -16.34
N VAL A 46 12.93 2.62 -16.90
CA VAL A 46 13.93 1.62 -16.50
C VAL A 46 15.37 2.08 -16.72
N GLU A 47 15.61 2.96 -17.68
CA GLU A 47 16.90 3.59 -17.92
C GLU A 47 17.34 4.54 -16.79
N GLN A 48 16.40 4.94 -15.92
CA GLN A 48 16.63 5.86 -14.80
C GLN A 48 16.69 5.15 -13.44
N LEU A 49 16.93 3.84 -13.42
CA LEU A 49 17.08 3.08 -12.19
C LEU A 49 18.22 3.64 -11.31
N ARG A 50 17.93 3.76 -10.02
CA ARG A 50 18.83 4.35 -9.03
C ARG A 50 18.80 3.52 -7.75
N ILE A 51 19.97 3.30 -7.16
CA ILE A 51 20.07 2.74 -5.81
C ILE A 51 19.74 3.84 -4.81
N ILE A 52 18.82 3.58 -3.91
CA ILE A 52 18.43 4.50 -2.83
C ILE A 52 18.55 3.81 -1.47
N SER A 53 18.76 4.59 -0.41
CA SER A 53 18.65 4.07 0.95
C SER A 53 17.19 3.81 1.32
N LYS A 54 16.95 2.83 2.21
CA LYS A 54 15.60 2.50 2.70
C LYS A 54 14.88 3.71 3.31
N ASN A 55 15.63 4.61 3.96
CA ASN A 55 15.10 5.84 4.56
C ASN A 55 14.49 6.84 3.55
N ARG A 56 14.79 6.71 2.24
CA ARG A 56 14.20 7.55 1.19
C ARG A 56 12.84 7.04 0.69
N ILE A 57 12.44 5.82 1.06
CA ILE A 57 11.11 5.30 0.75
C ILE A 57 10.13 6.01 1.70
N ILE A 58 9.15 6.74 1.16
CA ILE A 58 8.21 7.54 1.97
C ILE A 58 6.93 6.74 2.25
N ASN A 59 6.44 6.03 1.25
CA ASN A 59 5.22 5.23 1.28
C ASN A 59 5.37 4.05 0.28
N PRO A 60 5.33 2.78 0.72
CA PRO A 60 5.10 2.33 2.08
C PRO A 60 6.40 2.21 2.91
N ARG A 61 6.37 2.66 4.17
CA ARG A 61 7.38 2.40 5.21
C ARG A 61 6.86 1.45 6.29
N PHE A 62 5.58 1.55 6.61
CA PHE A 62 4.91 0.78 7.66
C PHE A 62 3.69 0.04 7.11
N SER A 63 3.20 -0.95 7.86
CA SER A 63 2.01 -1.73 7.50
C SER A 63 0.72 -0.91 7.42
N SER A 64 0.69 0.23 8.11
CA SER A 64 -0.40 1.20 8.10
C SER A 64 -0.40 2.16 6.91
N ASP A 65 0.64 2.12 6.07
CA ASP A 65 0.81 3.09 4.99
C ASP A 65 -0.06 2.79 3.77
N ALA A 66 -0.26 3.85 2.98
CA ALA A 66 -0.89 3.90 1.68
C ALA A 66 -0.84 2.58 0.91
N LEU A 67 0.35 2.36 0.38
CA LEU A 67 0.64 1.37 -0.63
C LEU A 67 1.13 0.05 -0.01
N HIS A 68 0.97 -0.13 1.30
CA HIS A 68 1.42 -1.36 1.94
C HIS A 68 0.61 -2.56 1.45
N GLY A 69 1.33 -3.58 0.97
CA GLY A 69 0.75 -4.79 0.37
C GLY A 69 0.27 -4.61 -1.07
N ILE A 70 0.32 -3.41 -1.63
CA ILE A 70 0.03 -3.18 -3.04
C ILE A 70 1.24 -3.63 -3.86
N LYS A 71 1.00 -4.47 -4.86
CA LYS A 71 2.02 -5.01 -5.76
C LYS A 71 1.63 -4.70 -7.20
N VAL A 72 2.65 -4.61 -8.05
CA VAL A 72 2.47 -4.60 -9.50
C VAL A 72 1.98 -6.00 -9.92
N GLY A 73 1.01 -6.05 -10.84
CA GLY A 73 0.51 -7.32 -11.37
C GLY A 73 1.61 -8.12 -12.08
N GLU A 74 1.46 -9.45 -12.12
CA GLU A 74 2.48 -10.38 -12.61
C GLU A 74 2.92 -10.08 -14.05
N GLU A 75 1.98 -9.91 -14.98
CA GLU A 75 2.28 -9.60 -16.38
C GLU A 75 3.09 -8.30 -16.55
N ASN A 76 2.77 -7.28 -15.75
CA ASN A 76 3.48 -6.00 -15.76
C ASN A 76 4.89 -6.14 -15.16
N MET A 77 5.05 -6.99 -14.14
CA MET A 77 6.36 -7.33 -13.58
C MET A 77 7.23 -8.10 -14.56
N ASP A 78 6.65 -9.03 -15.32
CA ASP A 78 7.37 -9.76 -16.37
C ASP A 78 7.83 -8.83 -17.49
N THR A 79 6.94 -7.93 -17.91
CA THR A 79 7.28 -6.87 -18.88
C THR A 79 8.46 -6.01 -18.39
N LEU A 80 8.42 -5.58 -17.12
CA LEU A 80 9.49 -4.81 -16.50
C LEU A 80 10.81 -5.61 -16.48
N ASN A 81 10.76 -6.87 -16.04
CA ASN A 81 11.92 -7.75 -15.96
C ASN A 81 12.58 -7.94 -17.33
N ASN A 82 11.79 -8.22 -18.37
CA ASN A 82 12.31 -8.39 -19.72
C ASN A 82 13.01 -7.13 -20.23
N LYS A 83 12.42 -5.95 -19.97
CA LYS A 83 13.04 -4.68 -20.36
C LYS A 83 14.36 -4.41 -19.61
N LEU A 84 14.45 -4.81 -18.34
CA LEU A 84 15.70 -4.72 -17.58
C LEU A 84 16.80 -5.62 -18.15
N LYS A 85 16.45 -6.85 -18.56
CA LYS A 85 17.39 -7.77 -19.19
C LYS A 85 17.93 -7.18 -20.49
N GLU A 86 17.05 -6.65 -21.33
CA GLU A 86 17.43 -6.01 -22.60
C GLU A 86 18.43 -4.85 -22.41
N ILE A 87 18.26 -4.03 -21.37
CA ILE A 87 19.09 -2.83 -21.16
C ILE A 87 20.40 -3.17 -20.44
N PHE A 88 20.40 -4.10 -19.49
CA PHE A 88 21.49 -4.25 -18.51
C PHE A 88 22.18 -5.61 -18.51
N ILE A 89 21.60 -6.65 -19.13
CA ILE A 89 22.24 -7.96 -19.23
C ILE A 89 22.88 -8.07 -20.61
N PHE A 90 24.21 -8.10 -20.62
CA PHE A 90 24.98 -8.38 -21.82
C PHE A 90 25.22 -9.88 -21.90
N ASP A 91 24.65 -10.53 -22.91
CA ASP A 91 25.01 -11.91 -23.23
C ASP A 91 26.41 -11.92 -23.89
N LYS A 92 27.23 -12.88 -23.48
CA LYS A 92 28.65 -12.99 -23.83
C LYS A 92 28.88 -13.70 -25.15
#